data_AF-A0AAU3NUZ6-F1
#
_entry.id   AF-A0AAU3NUZ6-F1
#
_cell.length_a   1.000
_cell.length_b   1.000
_cell.length_c   1.000
_cell.angle_alpha   90.00
_cell.angle_beta   90.00
_cell.angle_gamma   90.00
#
_symmetry.space_group_name_H-M   'P 1'
#
loop_
_entity.id
_entity.type
_entity.pdbx_description
1 polymer ?
#
loop_
_entity_poly.entity_id
_entity_poly.type
_entity_poly.pdbx_seq_one_letter_code
_entity_poly.pdbx_strand_id
1 'polypeptide(L)'
;MNAPQVLVRVEPVFAPNTMFTAPAGYRLWLTAGPEDWDYRNGEPWTWEHAAGVYAWDLASPYWDEHGQGFWSERTARVPARGCAVTTRARSSFTRPAFRVARCRVVLLHCPGECTRSSQLLNAIFHACPRPEGAREERVPVRWTRAQEMTPPPIGRISFGADVRPMTVHVTAVDGMRHEVARLALTGSGWTAERVRAAGEALRAHLADAAVTTH
;
A
#
# COMPACT_ATOMS: atom_id res chain seq x y z
N MET A 1 1.36 2.15 13.07
CA MET A 1 1.77 3.20 12.11
C MET A 1 1.37 2.81 10.68
N ASN A 2 0.68 3.69 9.94
CA ASN A 2 0.30 3.48 8.53
C ASN A 2 1.10 4.41 7.60
N ALA A 3 2.43 4.42 7.78
CA ALA A 3 3.36 5.22 7.00
C ALA A 3 3.93 4.42 5.81
N PRO A 4 4.23 5.07 4.67
CA PRO A 4 4.85 4.41 3.50
C PRO A 4 6.30 3.98 3.78
N GLN A 5 6.96 4.68 4.70
CA GLN A 5 8.30 4.42 5.17
C GLN A 5 8.32 4.67 6.68
N VAL A 6 9.16 3.95 7.41
CA VAL A 6 9.39 4.11 8.84
C VAL A 6 10.88 4.10 9.11
N LEU A 7 11.32 4.96 10.01
CA LEU A 7 12.71 4.95 10.46
C LEU A 7 12.82 3.94 11.60
N VAL A 8 13.74 3.00 11.47
CA VAL A 8 14.10 2.06 12.54
C VAL A 8 15.45 2.50 13.08
N ARG A 9 15.49 2.94 14.34
CA ARG A 9 16.74 3.29 15.03
C ARG A 9 17.36 2.05 15.66
N VAL A 10 18.68 1.93 15.55
CA VAL A 10 19.47 0.80 16.04
C VAL A 10 20.31 1.29 17.22
N GLU A 11 19.97 0.79 18.41
CA GLU A 11 20.68 1.14 19.65
C GLU A 11 21.50 -0.07 20.12
N PRO A 12 22.84 0.03 20.18
CA PRO A 12 23.66 -1.04 20.71
C PRO A 12 23.49 -1.19 22.22
N VAL A 13 23.38 -2.43 22.69
CA VAL A 13 23.34 -2.76 24.13
C VAL A 13 24.69 -3.33 24.52
N PHE A 14 25.34 -2.69 25.49
CA PHE A 14 26.62 -3.13 26.04
C PHE A 14 26.41 -3.85 27.37
N ALA A 15 27.18 -4.91 27.60
CA ALA A 15 27.18 -5.57 28.90
C ALA A 15 27.85 -4.65 29.95
N PRO A 16 27.45 -4.71 31.24
CA PRO A 16 27.91 -3.79 32.28
C PRO A 16 29.43 -3.71 32.45
N ASN A 17 30.17 -4.77 32.07
CA ASN A 17 31.58 -4.95 32.37
C ASN A 17 32.49 -4.97 31.14
N THR A 18 32.04 -4.49 29.99
CA THR A 18 32.84 -4.53 28.75
C THR A 18 32.99 -3.14 28.14
N MET A 19 34.05 -2.42 28.52
CA MET A 19 34.37 -1.09 27.95
C MET A 19 34.98 -1.16 26.53
N PHE A 20 35.30 -2.34 25.99
CA PHE A 20 36.08 -2.47 24.75
C PHE A 20 35.69 -3.65 23.85
N THR A 21 34.49 -4.21 24.00
CA THR A 21 34.00 -5.28 23.10
C THR A 21 32.85 -4.80 22.22
N ALA A 22 32.58 -5.55 21.15
CA ALA A 22 31.39 -5.37 20.33
C ALA A 22 30.11 -5.39 21.19
N PRO A 23 29.01 -4.77 20.72
CA PRO A 23 27.72 -4.79 21.42
C PRO A 23 27.30 -6.21 21.78
N ALA A 24 26.77 -6.40 22.98
CA ALA A 24 26.19 -7.67 23.41
C ALA A 24 24.85 -7.95 22.70
N GLY A 25 24.23 -6.91 22.14
CA GLY A 25 23.03 -7.01 21.32
C GLY A 25 22.61 -5.65 20.79
N TYR A 26 21.43 -5.61 20.18
CA TYR A 26 20.82 -4.39 19.64
C TYR A 26 19.36 -4.31 20.08
N ARG A 27 18.91 -3.09 20.39
CA ARG A 27 17.51 -2.73 20.49
C ARG A 27 17.13 -1.94 19.27
N LEU A 28 15.99 -2.28 18.69
CA LEU A 28 15.46 -1.56 17.55
C LEU A 28 14.28 -0.72 18.01
N TRP A 29 14.16 0.48 17.46
CA TRP A 29 13.05 1.36 17.80
C TRP A 29 12.38 1.88 16.55
N LEU A 30 11.07 1.68 16.45
CA LEU A 30 10.27 2.23 15.36
C LEU A 30 9.92 3.68 15.66
N THR A 31 10.27 4.59 14.76
CA THR A 31 9.97 6.01 14.93
C THR A 31 9.01 6.52 13.86
N ALA A 32 8.26 7.59 14.17
CA ALA A 32 7.42 8.29 13.21
C ALA A 32 8.22 9.15 12.21
N GLY A 33 9.51 9.39 12.49
CA GLY A 33 10.45 10.17 11.69
C GLY A 33 11.71 10.53 12.49
N PRO A 34 12.62 11.35 11.90
CA PRO A 34 13.83 11.81 12.58
C PRO A 34 13.55 12.58 13.87
N GLU A 35 12.54 13.45 13.83
CA GLU A 35 12.14 14.36 14.91
C GLU A 35 11.34 13.69 16.04
N ASP A 36 11.06 12.39 15.92
CA ASP A 36 10.39 11.65 16.97
C ASP A 36 11.43 11.40 18.07
N TRP A 37 11.37 12.20 19.15
CA TRP A 37 12.28 12.13 20.31
C TRP A 37 11.78 11.16 21.39
N ASP A 38 10.49 10.81 21.36
CA ASP A 38 9.81 9.97 22.36
C ASP A 38 9.78 8.48 21.99
N TYR A 39 10.45 8.09 20.90
CA TYR A 39 10.41 6.72 20.38
C TYR A 39 10.82 5.64 21.40
N ARG A 40 11.63 6.00 22.41
CA ARG A 40 12.06 5.07 23.49
C ARG A 40 10.98 4.77 24.53
N ASN A 41 9.86 5.50 24.53
CA ASN A 41 8.73 5.24 25.42
C ASN A 41 7.90 4.03 24.98
N GLY A 42 8.14 3.51 23.77
CA GLY A 42 7.52 2.29 23.26
C GLY A 42 8.18 1.00 23.76
N GLU A 43 7.71 -0.13 23.26
CA GLU A 43 8.38 -1.42 23.46
C GLU A 43 9.48 -1.60 22.37
N PRO A 44 10.73 -1.89 22.76
CA PRO A 44 11.80 -2.09 21.79
C PRO A 44 11.54 -3.33 20.94
N TRP A 45 11.89 -3.24 19.67
CA TRP A 45 11.84 -4.34 18.72
C TRP A 45 13.11 -5.18 18.79
N THR A 46 12.94 -6.48 18.54
CA THR A 46 14.04 -7.39 18.22
C THR A 46 14.31 -7.38 16.72
N TRP A 47 15.45 -7.91 16.28
CA TRP A 47 15.69 -8.14 14.85
C TRP A 47 14.65 -9.06 14.22
N GLU A 48 14.08 -10.00 14.98
CA GLU A 48 12.98 -10.85 14.52
C GLU A 48 11.67 -10.06 14.40
N HIS A 49 11.42 -9.06 15.25
CA HIS A 49 10.31 -8.12 15.06
C HIS A 49 10.53 -7.25 13.82
N ALA A 50 11.76 -6.78 13.56
CA ALA A 50 12.09 -6.00 12.36
C ALA A 50 12.03 -6.84 11.07
N ALA A 51 12.56 -8.07 11.10
CA ALA A 51 12.48 -9.03 9.99
C ALA A 51 11.06 -9.57 9.81
N GLY A 52 10.32 -9.72 10.90
CA GLY A 52 8.91 -10.14 11.00
C GLY A 52 7.93 -9.00 10.75
N VAL A 53 8.39 -7.78 10.46
CA VAL A 53 7.61 -6.86 9.63
C VAL A 53 7.70 -7.37 8.18
N TYR A 54 7.06 -8.52 7.94
CA TYR A 54 7.28 -9.50 6.86
C TYR A 54 7.32 -9.03 5.39
N ALA A 55 7.33 -7.74 5.07
CA ALA A 55 7.55 -7.27 3.70
C ALA A 55 7.84 -5.75 3.62
N TRP A 56 8.70 -5.24 4.49
CA TRP A 56 9.31 -3.93 4.25
C TRP A 56 10.75 -4.12 3.77
N ASP A 57 11.10 -3.48 2.66
CA ASP A 57 12.46 -3.52 2.16
C ASP A 57 13.35 -2.65 3.06
N LEU A 58 14.52 -3.20 3.41
CA LEU A 58 15.59 -2.44 4.05
C LEU A 58 16.12 -1.45 3.02
N ALA A 59 15.78 -0.18 3.22
CA ALA A 59 16.18 0.90 2.34
C ALA A 59 17.50 1.50 2.83
N SER A 60 17.64 2.81 2.70
CA SER A 60 18.90 3.51 2.99
C SER A 60 19.23 3.50 4.48
N PRO A 61 20.50 3.27 4.84
CA PRO A 61 20.96 3.51 6.19
C PRO A 61 20.86 5.00 6.53
N TYR A 62 20.69 5.29 7.80
CA TYR A 62 20.42 6.63 8.32
C TYR A 62 21.29 6.90 9.55
N TRP A 63 21.80 8.12 9.68
CA TRP A 63 22.59 8.55 10.84
C TRP A 63 22.27 9.98 11.20
N ASP A 64 22.16 10.25 12.50
CA ASP A 64 22.02 11.58 13.07
C ASP A 64 22.67 11.65 14.46
N GLU A 65 22.43 12.75 15.17
CA GLU A 65 22.88 13.00 16.54
C GLU A 65 22.37 11.99 17.57
N HIS A 66 21.33 11.21 17.26
CA HIS A 66 20.77 10.18 18.12
C HIS A 66 21.28 8.78 17.80
N GLY A 67 22.08 8.62 16.73
CA GLY A 67 22.78 7.39 16.41
C GLY A 67 22.46 6.84 15.02
N GLN A 68 22.61 5.53 14.87
CA GLN A 68 22.38 4.83 13.60
C GLN A 68 20.93 4.35 13.49
N GLY A 69 20.43 4.31 12.27
CA GLY A 69 19.18 3.68 11.91
C GLY A 69 19.19 3.25 10.45
N PHE A 70 18.02 2.82 9.98
CA PHE A 70 17.76 2.60 8.57
C PHE A 70 16.30 2.88 8.28
N TRP A 71 16.05 3.34 7.07
CA TRP A 71 14.69 3.42 6.58
C TRP A 71 14.21 2.05 6.17
N SER A 72 12.98 1.74 6.56
CA SER A 72 12.26 0.56 6.11
C SER A 72 11.11 1.04 5.24
N GLU A 73 11.00 0.50 4.02
CA GLU A 73 10.00 0.88 3.01
C GLU A 73 8.93 -0.18 2.84
N ARG A 74 7.66 0.20 2.91
CA ARG A 74 6.56 -0.76 2.89
C ARG A 74 6.31 -1.27 1.48
N THR A 75 6.37 -2.59 1.27
CA THR A 75 6.10 -3.20 -0.04
C THR A 75 4.67 -3.74 -0.15
N ALA A 76 4.21 -3.95 -1.39
CA ALA A 76 2.93 -4.60 -1.74
C ALA A 76 2.79 -6.06 -1.25
N ARG A 77 3.78 -6.61 -0.54
CA ARG A 77 3.69 -7.95 0.07
C ARG A 77 3.18 -7.89 1.53
N VAL A 78 3.07 -6.70 2.15
CA VAL A 78 2.50 -6.52 3.49
C VAL A 78 1.06 -6.02 3.44
N PRO A 79 0.11 -6.63 4.16
CA PRO A 79 -1.19 -6.01 4.40
C PRO A 79 -1.05 -4.69 5.16
N ALA A 80 -1.53 -3.57 4.61
CA ALA A 80 -1.48 -2.32 5.38
C ALA A 80 -2.39 -2.42 6.63
N ARG A 81 -1.99 -1.78 7.74
CA ARG A 81 -2.80 -1.76 8.96
C ARG A 81 -3.87 -0.67 8.88
N GLY A 82 -5.09 -0.98 9.32
CA GLY A 82 -6.19 0.00 9.45
C GLY A 82 -7.18 0.06 8.28
N CYS A 83 -7.06 -0.86 7.32
CA CYS A 83 -8.13 -1.14 6.38
C CYS A 83 -8.57 -2.61 6.48
N ALA A 84 -9.76 -2.93 6.00
CA ALA A 84 -10.33 -4.27 6.03
C ALA A 84 -10.86 -4.61 4.64
N VAL A 85 -10.56 -5.82 4.16
CA VAL A 85 -11.12 -6.33 2.90
C VAL A 85 -12.28 -7.26 3.21
N THR A 86 -13.44 -6.97 2.63
CA THR A 86 -14.57 -7.90 2.59
C THR A 86 -14.78 -8.39 1.18
N THR A 87 -15.08 -9.67 1.04
CA THR A 87 -15.12 -10.37 -0.24
C THR A 87 -16.51 -10.89 -0.49
N ARG A 88 -17.09 -10.54 -1.65
CA ARG A 88 -18.31 -11.16 -2.15
C ARG A 88 -18.04 -11.83 -3.50
N ALA A 89 -18.12 -13.15 -3.52
CA ALA A 89 -18.06 -13.94 -4.76
C ALA A 89 -19.48 -14.30 -5.23
N ARG A 90 -19.67 -14.30 -6.55
CA ARG A 90 -20.84 -14.75 -7.30
C ARG A 90 -20.33 -15.53 -8.52
N SER A 91 -21.19 -16.36 -9.12
CA SER A 91 -20.84 -17.12 -10.32
C SER A 91 -20.37 -16.25 -11.49
N SER A 92 -20.88 -15.01 -11.59
CA SER A 92 -20.56 -14.09 -12.67
C SER A 92 -19.50 -13.03 -12.32
N PHE A 93 -19.15 -12.87 -11.04
CA PHE A 93 -18.18 -11.85 -10.64
C PHE A 93 -17.66 -12.06 -9.22
N THR A 94 -16.54 -11.40 -8.98
CA THR A 94 -15.89 -11.36 -7.68
C THR A 94 -15.61 -9.92 -7.27
N ARG A 95 -16.10 -9.49 -6.08
CA ARG A 95 -15.99 -8.11 -5.58
C ARG A 95 -15.29 -8.02 -4.22
N PRO A 96 -14.04 -7.57 -4.14
CA PRO A 96 -13.43 -7.08 -2.90
C PRO A 96 -13.82 -5.63 -2.61
N ALA A 97 -14.24 -5.36 -1.38
CA ALA A 97 -14.47 -4.02 -0.87
C ALA A 97 -13.47 -3.72 0.25
N PHE A 98 -12.73 -2.62 0.09
CA PHE A 98 -11.72 -2.13 1.03
C PHE A 98 -12.35 -1.02 1.89
N ARG A 99 -12.19 -1.14 3.20
CA ARG A 99 -12.74 -0.21 4.19
C ARG A 99 -11.65 0.38 5.05
N VAL A 100 -11.52 1.71 5.11
CA VAL A 100 -10.62 2.43 6.04
C VAL A 100 -11.50 3.15 7.05
N ALA A 101 -11.25 2.99 8.36
CA ALA A 101 -12.02 3.67 9.41
C ALA A 101 -13.56 3.50 9.27
N ARG A 102 -14.01 2.29 8.88
CA ARG A 102 -15.41 1.93 8.56
C ARG A 102 -15.99 2.54 7.27
N CYS A 103 -15.34 3.54 6.67
CA CYS A 103 -15.70 4.08 5.35
C CYS A 103 -15.29 3.12 4.24
N ARG A 104 -16.17 2.86 3.27
CA ARG A 104 -15.81 2.07 2.08
C ARG A 104 -15.11 2.98 1.07
N VAL A 105 -13.84 2.69 0.78
CA VAL A 105 -12.98 3.58 -0.03
C VAL A 105 -12.59 3.00 -1.39
N VAL A 106 -12.57 1.67 -1.53
CA VAL A 106 -12.31 1.00 -2.82
C VAL A 106 -13.25 -0.18 -2.99
N LEU A 107 -13.74 -0.36 -4.21
CA LEU A 107 -14.37 -1.58 -4.68
C LEU A 107 -13.63 -2.06 -5.92
N LEU A 108 -13.04 -3.25 -5.86
CA LEU A 108 -12.53 -3.93 -7.04
C LEU A 108 -13.66 -4.80 -7.63
N HIS A 109 -13.81 -4.75 -8.94
CA HIS A 109 -14.72 -5.58 -9.71
C HIS A 109 -13.89 -6.41 -10.68
N CYS A 110 -13.96 -7.74 -10.55
CA CYS A 110 -13.48 -8.65 -11.59
C CYS A 110 -14.68 -9.47 -12.10
N PRO A 111 -15.00 -9.42 -13.40
CA PRO A 111 -15.92 -10.37 -14.03
C PRO A 111 -15.36 -11.80 -13.91
N GLY A 112 -16.24 -12.77 -13.64
CA GLY A 112 -15.87 -14.19 -13.45
C GLY A 112 -15.11 -14.49 -12.15
N GLU A 113 -14.31 -15.56 -12.18
CA GLU A 113 -13.43 -15.96 -11.09
C GLU A 113 -12.18 -15.09 -11.07
N CYS A 114 -12.09 -14.21 -10.06
CA CYS A 114 -10.89 -13.41 -9.87
C CYS A 114 -9.87 -14.23 -9.09
N THR A 115 -8.77 -14.63 -9.74
CA THR A 115 -7.58 -15.15 -9.06
C THR A 115 -6.88 -14.00 -8.35
N ARG A 116 -7.41 -13.59 -7.19
CA ARG A 116 -6.85 -12.46 -6.43
C ARG A 116 -5.50 -12.87 -5.85
N SER A 117 -4.41 -12.27 -6.34
CA SER A 117 -3.15 -12.36 -5.63
C SER A 117 -3.22 -11.50 -4.36
N SER A 118 -2.66 -12.00 -3.26
CA SER A 118 -2.45 -11.21 -2.04
C SER A 118 -1.71 -9.90 -2.34
N GLN A 119 -0.80 -9.93 -3.31
CA GLN A 119 -0.05 -8.80 -3.81
C GLN A 119 -0.93 -7.70 -4.43
N LEU A 120 -1.93 -8.04 -5.25
CA LEU A 120 -2.88 -7.05 -5.79
C LEU A 120 -3.65 -6.36 -4.66
N LEU A 121 -4.21 -7.16 -3.74
CA LEU A 121 -5.02 -6.63 -2.66
C LEU A 121 -4.19 -5.69 -1.79
N ASN A 122 -2.97 -6.10 -1.42
CA ASN A 122 -2.04 -5.27 -0.65
C ASN A 122 -1.61 -4.00 -1.39
N ALA A 123 -1.31 -4.08 -2.68
CA ALA A 123 -0.95 -2.91 -3.48
C ALA A 123 -2.09 -1.87 -3.53
N ILE A 124 -3.33 -2.31 -3.76
CA ILE A 124 -4.53 -1.44 -3.66
C ILE A 124 -4.66 -0.89 -2.24
N PHE A 125 -4.38 -1.71 -1.24
CA PHE A 125 -4.43 -1.32 0.16
C PHE A 125 -3.43 -0.20 0.50
N HIS A 126 -2.22 -0.22 -0.07
CA HIS A 126 -1.25 0.87 0.10
C HIS A 126 -1.66 2.16 -0.59
N ALA A 127 -2.37 2.06 -1.71
CA ALA A 127 -2.91 3.22 -2.38
C ALA A 127 -4.10 3.84 -1.64
N CYS A 128 -4.74 3.09 -0.72
CA CYS A 128 -5.88 3.60 0.05
C CYS A 128 -5.48 4.83 0.89
N PRO A 129 -6.35 5.85 0.96
CA PRO A 129 -6.14 7.00 1.82
C PRO A 129 -6.11 6.59 3.29
N ARG A 130 -5.41 7.39 4.10
CA ARG A 130 -5.33 7.18 5.55
C ARG A 130 -6.68 7.47 6.25
N PRO A 131 -6.90 6.98 7.48
CA PRO A 131 -8.11 7.24 8.26
C PRO A 131 -8.54 8.71 8.30
N GLU A 132 -7.58 9.63 8.42
CA GLU A 132 -7.84 11.08 8.53
C GLU A 132 -8.37 11.69 7.21
N GLY A 133 -8.14 10.99 6.09
CA GLY A 133 -8.60 11.37 4.75
C GLY A 133 -9.77 10.56 4.20
N ALA A 134 -10.33 9.62 4.97
CA ALA A 134 -11.47 8.81 4.53
C ALA A 134 -12.78 9.61 4.71
N ARG A 135 -13.21 10.37 3.70
CA ARG A 135 -14.40 11.25 3.74
C ARG A 135 -15.38 10.95 2.61
N GLU A 136 -16.56 10.45 2.94
CA GLU A 136 -17.56 10.01 1.95
C GLU A 136 -18.11 11.15 1.05
N GLU A 137 -17.80 12.41 1.36
CA GLU A 137 -18.51 13.57 0.81
C GLU A 137 -18.12 14.00 -0.60
N ARG A 138 -16.85 13.92 -1.02
CA ARG A 138 -16.36 14.23 -2.39
C ARG A 138 -14.99 13.63 -2.66
N VAL A 139 -14.71 13.36 -3.94
CA VAL A 139 -13.35 13.07 -4.40
C VAL A 139 -12.62 14.37 -4.73
N PRO A 140 -11.38 14.61 -4.23
CA PRO A 140 -10.69 15.89 -4.44
C PRO A 140 -9.99 16.01 -5.81
N VAL A 141 -9.84 14.92 -6.57
CA VAL A 141 -9.29 14.97 -7.94
C VAL A 141 -10.30 15.48 -8.95
N ARG A 142 -9.81 16.25 -9.92
CA ARG A 142 -10.60 16.82 -11.02
C ARG A 142 -10.55 15.92 -12.26
N TRP A 143 -11.61 15.93 -13.06
CA TRP A 143 -11.70 15.17 -14.31
C TRP A 143 -10.61 15.52 -15.32
N THR A 144 -10.09 16.76 -15.29
CA THR A 144 -8.99 17.19 -16.15
C THR A 144 -7.69 16.42 -15.91
N ARG A 145 -7.53 15.76 -14.76
CA ARG A 145 -6.36 14.94 -14.42
C ARG A 145 -6.56 13.45 -14.78
N ALA A 146 -7.63 13.09 -15.48
CA ALA A 146 -7.94 11.70 -15.82
C ALA A 146 -6.78 11.02 -16.57
N GLN A 147 -6.12 11.73 -17.49
CA GLN A 147 -4.98 11.19 -18.23
C GLN A 147 -3.79 10.90 -17.31
N GLU A 148 -3.49 11.79 -16.35
CA GLU A 148 -2.42 11.59 -15.37
C GLU A 148 -2.66 10.38 -14.46
N MET A 149 -3.93 10.05 -14.21
CA MET A 149 -4.33 8.93 -13.35
C MET A 149 -4.42 7.59 -14.07
N THR A 150 -4.49 7.62 -15.41
CA THR A 150 -4.72 6.43 -16.23
C THR A 150 -3.42 5.62 -16.34
N PRO A 151 -3.40 4.34 -15.94
CA PRO A 151 -2.26 3.46 -16.17
C PRO A 151 -1.98 3.29 -17.67
N PRO A 152 -0.71 3.04 -18.07
CA PRO A 152 -0.40 2.71 -19.45
C PRO A 152 -1.07 1.38 -19.86
N PRO A 153 -1.33 1.17 -21.16
CA PRO A 153 -1.84 -0.10 -21.65
C PRO A 153 -0.85 -1.26 -21.44
N ILE A 154 -1.36 -2.49 -21.46
CA ILE A 154 -0.56 -3.71 -21.43
C ILE A 154 -1.09 -4.73 -22.43
N GLY A 155 -0.27 -5.09 -23.44
CA GLY A 155 -0.70 -5.99 -24.50
C GLY A 155 -1.98 -5.49 -25.17
N ARG A 156 -3.05 -6.30 -25.12
CA ARG A 156 -4.38 -5.95 -25.64
C ARG A 156 -5.30 -5.26 -24.62
N ILE A 157 -4.83 -5.03 -23.40
CA ILE A 157 -5.61 -4.41 -22.34
C ILE A 157 -5.30 -2.92 -22.31
N SER A 158 -6.34 -2.10 -22.37
CA SER A 158 -6.26 -0.65 -22.22
C SER A 158 -6.95 -0.21 -20.93
N PHE A 159 -6.54 0.95 -20.41
CA PHE A 159 -7.09 1.50 -19.17
C PHE A 159 -7.72 2.87 -19.43
N GLY A 160 -8.72 3.21 -18.64
CA GLY A 160 -9.30 4.54 -18.61
C GLY A 160 -9.67 4.95 -17.19
N ALA A 161 -9.36 6.20 -16.83
CA ALA A 161 -9.84 6.83 -15.61
C ALA A 161 -11.06 7.72 -15.89
N ASP A 162 -12.16 7.52 -15.17
CA ASP A 162 -13.38 8.34 -15.21
C ASP A 162 -13.60 8.97 -13.83
N VAL A 163 -13.64 10.30 -13.75
CA VAL A 163 -13.79 11.04 -12.50
C VAL A 163 -15.21 11.55 -12.39
N ARG A 164 -15.92 11.08 -11.35
CA ARG A 164 -17.26 11.51 -10.99
C ARG A 164 -17.23 12.24 -9.65
N PRO A 165 -18.27 13.03 -9.31
CA PRO A 165 -18.27 13.85 -8.09
C PRO A 165 -17.91 13.11 -6.78
N MET A 166 -18.23 11.81 -6.70
CA MET A 166 -18.06 10.98 -5.50
C MET A 166 -17.17 9.75 -5.70
N THR A 167 -16.73 9.50 -6.93
CA THR A 167 -16.02 8.26 -7.26
C THR A 167 -15.09 8.46 -8.44
N VAL A 168 -13.94 7.81 -8.41
CA VAL A 168 -13.08 7.66 -9.59
C VAL A 168 -13.11 6.20 -9.99
N HIS A 169 -13.38 5.96 -11.27
CA HIS A 169 -13.29 4.63 -11.84
C HIS A 169 -11.98 4.48 -12.61
N VAL A 170 -11.23 3.43 -12.34
CA VAL A 170 -10.14 2.98 -13.23
C VAL A 170 -10.59 1.66 -13.84
N THR A 171 -10.89 1.67 -15.12
CA THR A 171 -11.44 0.53 -15.85
C THR A 171 -10.38 -0.04 -16.78
N ALA A 172 -10.20 -1.35 -16.73
CA ALA A 172 -9.40 -2.11 -17.68
C ALA A 172 -10.34 -2.77 -18.69
N VAL A 173 -10.05 -2.62 -19.98
CA VAL A 173 -10.83 -3.24 -21.07
C VAL A 173 -9.92 -4.00 -22.03
N ASP A 174 -10.40 -5.13 -22.56
CA ASP A 174 -9.69 -5.92 -23.57
C ASP A 174 -9.75 -5.29 -24.97
N GLY A 175 -9.15 -5.95 -25.97
CA GLY A 175 -9.13 -5.49 -27.36
C GLY A 175 -10.51 -5.46 -28.04
N MET A 176 -11.49 -6.16 -27.47
CA MET A 176 -12.90 -6.14 -27.90
C MET A 176 -13.74 -5.12 -27.10
N ARG A 177 -13.09 -4.34 -26.22
CA ARG A 177 -13.69 -3.37 -25.31
C ARG A 177 -14.59 -3.97 -24.22
N HIS A 178 -14.41 -5.24 -23.89
CA HIS A 178 -15.05 -5.81 -22.71
C HIS A 178 -14.31 -5.40 -21.44
N GLU A 179 -15.05 -5.03 -20.39
CA GLU A 179 -14.46 -4.77 -19.06
C GLU A 179 -13.84 -6.07 -18.53
N VAL A 180 -12.55 -6.04 -18.21
CA VAL A 180 -11.85 -7.17 -17.58
C VAL A 180 -11.65 -6.94 -16.07
N ALA A 181 -11.58 -5.69 -15.66
CA ALA A 181 -11.57 -5.31 -14.26
C ALA A 181 -11.90 -3.83 -14.08
N ARG A 182 -12.39 -3.45 -12.91
CA ARG A 182 -12.62 -2.04 -12.56
C ARG A 182 -12.37 -1.77 -11.09
N LEU A 183 -11.64 -0.71 -10.81
CA LEU A 183 -11.57 -0.10 -9.48
C LEU A 183 -12.59 1.03 -9.41
N ALA A 184 -13.43 1.04 -8.37
CA ALA A 184 -14.21 2.21 -8.00
C ALA A 184 -13.67 2.76 -6.68
N LEU A 185 -13.18 3.99 -6.73
CA LEU A 185 -12.48 4.67 -5.65
C LEU A 185 -13.40 5.76 -5.08
N THR A 186 -14.03 5.49 -3.95
CA THR A 186 -15.13 6.31 -3.42
C THR A 186 -14.67 7.29 -2.35
N GLY A 187 -15.32 8.46 -2.33
CA GLY A 187 -15.41 9.41 -1.21
C GLY A 187 -14.22 9.35 -0.25
N SER A 188 -13.07 9.84 -0.69
CA SER A 188 -11.88 9.92 0.18
C SER A 188 -10.77 10.77 -0.46
N GLY A 189 -9.72 11.04 0.32
CA GLY A 189 -8.50 11.79 -0.04
C GLY A 189 -7.62 11.11 -1.10
N TRP A 190 -8.23 10.60 -2.16
CA TRP A 190 -7.59 10.14 -3.38
C TRP A 190 -6.90 11.31 -4.06
N THR A 191 -5.58 11.27 -4.13
CA THR A 191 -4.81 12.15 -4.99
C THR A 191 -4.61 11.48 -6.35
N ALA A 192 -4.20 12.24 -7.38
CA ALA A 192 -3.98 11.67 -8.71
C ALA A 192 -2.92 10.54 -8.66
N GLU A 193 -1.90 10.71 -7.83
CA GLU A 193 -0.81 9.76 -7.62
C GLU A 193 -1.32 8.46 -6.96
N ARG A 194 -2.23 8.57 -5.98
CA ARG A 194 -2.83 7.38 -5.34
C ARG A 194 -3.76 6.62 -6.27
N VAL A 195 -4.56 7.35 -7.06
CA VAL A 195 -5.41 6.73 -8.10
C VAL A 195 -4.54 5.99 -9.11
N ARG A 196 -3.47 6.65 -9.59
CA ARG A 196 -2.51 6.03 -10.52
C ARG A 196 -1.84 4.81 -9.91
N ALA A 197 -1.38 4.88 -8.66
CA ALA A 197 -0.78 3.74 -7.97
C ALA A 197 -1.74 2.55 -7.83
N ALA A 198 -3.01 2.80 -7.48
CA ALA A 198 -4.03 1.76 -7.43
C ALA A 198 -4.28 1.14 -8.84
N GLY A 199 -4.31 1.98 -9.87
CA GLY A 199 -4.45 1.54 -11.26
C GLY A 199 -3.24 0.73 -11.77
N GLU A 200 -2.01 1.14 -11.46
CA GLU A 200 -0.78 0.41 -11.79
C GLU A 200 -0.72 -0.94 -11.09
N ALA A 201 -1.23 -1.03 -9.85
CA ALA A 201 -1.37 -2.30 -9.14
C ALA A 201 -2.32 -3.26 -9.88
N LEU A 202 -3.46 -2.74 -10.37
CA LEU A 202 -4.37 -3.53 -11.21
C LEU A 202 -3.69 -3.94 -12.52
N ARG A 203 -2.95 -3.04 -13.17
CA ARG A 203 -2.21 -3.33 -14.41
C ARG A 203 -1.19 -4.44 -14.22
N ALA A 204 -0.36 -4.37 -13.18
CA ALA A 204 0.63 -5.39 -12.87
C ALA A 204 -0.02 -6.76 -12.64
N HIS A 205 -1.13 -6.81 -11.91
CA HIS A 205 -1.87 -8.05 -11.70
C HIS A 205 -2.39 -8.67 -13.00
N LEU A 206 -2.93 -7.84 -13.91
CA LEU A 206 -3.40 -8.32 -15.21
C LEU A 206 -2.25 -8.74 -16.14
N ALA A 207 -1.04 -8.17 -15.94
CA ALA A 207 0.18 -8.62 -16.61
C ALA A 207 0.51 -10.07 -16.25
N ASP A 208 0.56 -10.36 -14.95
CA ASP A 208 0.95 -11.67 -14.42
C ASP A 208 -0.05 -12.75 -14.83
N ALA A 209 -1.35 -12.42 -14.84
CA ALA A 209 -2.40 -13.33 -15.30
C ALA A 209 -2.27 -13.69 -16.79
N ALA A 210 -1.87 -12.72 -17.63
CA ALA A 210 -1.67 -12.93 -19.07
C ALA A 210 -0.43 -13.78 -19.39
N VAL A 211 0.59 -13.77 -18.54
CA VAL A 211 1.80 -14.62 -18.70
C VAL A 211 1.52 -16.07 -18.34
N THR A 212 0.60 -16.33 -17.40
CA THR A 212 0.31 -17.69 -16.91
C THR A 212 -0.59 -18.50 -17.85
N THR A 213 -1.09 -17.89 -18.93
CA THR A 213 -2.01 -18.51 -19.91
C THR A 213 -1.35 -18.90 -21.24
N HIS A 214 -0.02 -18.76 -21.34
CA HIS A 214 0.81 -19.20 -22.48
C HIS A 214 1.76 -20.32 -22.06
#